data_AF-A0A3A6H5B0-F1
#
_entry.id   AF-A0A3A6H5B0-F1
#
_cell.length_a   1.000
_cell.length_b   1.000
_cell.length_c   1.000
_cell.angle_alpha   90.00
_cell.angle_beta   90.00
_cell.angle_gamma   90.00
#
_symmetry.space_group_name_H-M   'P 1'
#
loop_
_entity.id
_entity.type
_entity.pdbx_description
1 polymer ?
#
loop_
_entity_poly.entity_id
_entity_poly.type
_entity_poly.pdbx_seq_one_letter_code
_entity_poly.pdbx_strand_id
1 'polypeptide(L)' 'MEKLKPCPFCGGKAVFRTKSNNSSHHSVGFTFEVECEDCGMKLPSNFVMDISLTEDGEINVLNDLRPQAIRTWNTRV' A
#
# COMPACT_ATOMS: atom_id res chain seq x y z
N MET A 1 4.16 9.70 -7.87
CA MET A 1 4.37 8.96 -6.60
C MET A 1 5.79 8.40 -6.60
N GLU A 2 6.54 8.56 -5.51
CA GLU A 2 7.87 7.95 -5.39
C GLU A 2 7.80 6.42 -5.42
N LYS A 3 8.91 5.76 -5.74
CA LYS A 3 9.01 4.29 -5.67
C LYS A 3 9.54 3.84 -4.31
N LEU A 4 9.22 2.62 -3.92
CA LEU A 4 9.84 1.96 -2.77
C LEU A 4 11.35 1.80 -3.04
N LYS A 5 12.18 2.25 -2.10
CA LYS A 5 13.62 1.98 -2.10
C LYS A 5 13.88 0.49 -1.86
N PRO A 6 15.05 -0.04 -2.25
CA PRO A 6 15.44 -1.41 -1.91
C PRO A 6 15.47 -1.67 -0.41
N CYS A 7 15.40 -2.94 -0.03
CA CYS A 7 15.41 -3.39 1.35
C CYS A 7 16.67 -2.88 2.09
N PRO A 8 16.52 -2.26 3.27
CA PRO A 8 17.63 -1.82 4.12
C PRO A 8 18.64 -2.92 4.48
N PHE A 9 18.16 -4.16 4.58
CA PHE A 9 18.90 -5.24 5.24
C PHE A 9 19.60 -6.14 4.23
N CYS A 10 18.94 -6.47 3.11
CA CYS A 10 19.50 -7.36 2.09
C CYS A 10 19.69 -6.70 0.72
N GLY A 11 19.26 -5.44 0.53
CA GLY A 11 19.26 -4.77 -0.79
C GLY A 11 18.19 -5.29 -1.76
N GLY A 12 17.37 -6.24 -1.33
CA GLY A 12 16.33 -6.88 -2.11
C GLY A 12 15.15 -6.00 -2.50
N LYS A 13 14.27 -6.52 -3.35
CA LYS A 13 13.10 -5.78 -3.84
C LYS A 13 12.04 -5.61 -2.75
N ALA A 14 11.53 -4.39 -2.61
CA ALA A 14 10.42 -4.04 -1.74
C ALA A 14 9.12 -3.94 -2.55
N VAL A 15 8.01 -4.47 -2.01
CA VAL A 15 6.70 -4.48 -2.67
C VAL A 15 5.58 -4.13 -1.71
N PHE A 16 4.47 -3.65 -2.28
CA PHE A 16 3.19 -3.59 -1.58
C PHE A 16 2.56 -4.98 -1.61
N ARG A 17 2.27 -5.53 -0.44
CA ARG A 17 1.63 -6.83 -0.30
C ARG A 17 0.23 -6.67 0.26
N THR A 18 -0.77 -6.99 -0.55
CA THR A 18 -2.17 -7.04 -0.11
C THR A 18 -2.36 -8.13 0.95
N LYS A 19 -2.95 -7.74 2.09
CA LYS A 19 -3.35 -8.64 3.18
C LYS A 19 -4.78 -9.08 3.06
N SER A 20 -5.65 -8.16 2.72
CA SER A 20 -7.07 -8.41 2.54
C SER A 20 -7.66 -7.37 1.60
N ASN A 21 -8.79 -7.73 1.02
CA ASN A 21 -9.68 -6.80 0.34
C ASN A 21 -10.99 -6.70 1.13
N ASN A 22 -11.64 -5.54 1.01
CA ASN A 22 -13.03 -5.36 1.42
C ASN A 22 -13.81 -4.85 0.20
N SER A 23 -15.11 -5.13 0.18
CA SER A 23 -16.00 -4.62 -0.86
C SER A 23 -17.38 -4.36 -0.25
N SER A 24 -17.96 -3.23 -0.61
CA SER A 24 -19.33 -2.85 -0.31
C SER A 24 -20.09 -2.56 -1.61
N HIS A 25 -21.37 -2.20 -1.50
CA HIS A 25 -22.14 -1.72 -2.66
C HIS A 25 -21.61 -0.40 -3.24
N HIS A 26 -20.78 0.33 -2.49
CA HIS A 26 -20.32 1.67 -2.87
C HIS A 26 -18.80 1.75 -3.11
N SER A 27 -18.01 0.83 -2.55
CA SER A 27 -16.55 0.93 -2.57
C SER A 27 -15.85 -0.42 -2.56
N VAL A 28 -14.60 -0.42 -3.00
CA VAL A 28 -13.65 -1.52 -2.85
C VAL A 28 -12.42 -1.00 -2.14
N GLY A 29 -11.95 -1.77 -1.15
CA GLY A 29 -10.79 -1.42 -0.34
C GLY A 29 -9.74 -2.53 -0.29
N PHE A 30 -8.50 -2.14 -0.06
CA PHE A 30 -7.36 -3.04 0.11
C PHE A 30 -6.59 -2.64 1.36
N THR A 31 -6.43 -3.60 2.28
CA THR A 31 -5.45 -3.49 3.35
C THR A 31 -4.15 -4.13 2.86
N PHE A 32 -3.04 -3.42 2.98
CA PHE A 32 -1.73 -3.88 2.51
C PHE A 32 -0.61 -3.52 3.48
N GLU A 33 0.52 -4.20 3.36
CA GLU A 33 1.78 -3.85 4.04
C GLU A 33 2.89 -3.64 3.01
N VAL A 34 4.06 -3.15 3.45
CA VAL A 34 5.27 -3.15 2.63
C VAL A 34 6.20 -4.23 3.15
N GLU A 35 6.63 -5.11 2.26
CA GLU A 35 7.48 -6.27 2.55
C GLU A 35 8.62 -6.39 1.52
N CYS A 36 9.78 -6.88 1.96
CA CYS A 36 10.85 -7.31 1.08
C CYS A 36 10.58 -8.74 0.59
N GLU A 37 10.53 -8.95 -0.73
CA GLU A 37 10.26 -10.27 -1.32
C GLU A 37 11.37 -11.29 -1.03
N ASP A 38 12.61 -10.82 -0.80
CA ASP A 38 13.78 -11.69 -0.66
C ASP A 38 14.02 -12.16 0.78
N CYS A 39 13.93 -11.25 1.77
CA CYS A 39 14.22 -11.57 3.17
C CYS A 39 12.99 -11.54 4.09
N GLY A 40 11.80 -11.18 3.59
CA GLY A 40 10.56 -11.13 4.36
C GLY A 40 10.48 -10.00 5.39
N MET A 41 11.45 -9.08 5.42
CA MET A 41 11.37 -7.91 6.27
C MET A 41 10.17 -7.06 5.87
N LYS A 42 9.36 -6.68 6.85
CA LYS A 42 8.15 -5.88 6.65
C LYS A 42 8.02 -4.78 7.71
N LEU A 43 7.30 -3.72 7.36
CA LEU A 43 6.93 -2.70 8.34
C LEU A 43 5.93 -3.27 9.37
N PRO A 44 6.01 -2.86 10.64
CA PRO A 44 5.02 -3.24 11.65
C PRO A 44 3.74 -2.38 11.52
N SER A 45 3.24 -2.16 10.31
CA SER A 45 2.08 -1.31 10.04
C SER A 45 1.34 -1.77 8.80
N ASN A 46 0.01 -1.74 8.88
CA ASN A 46 -0.88 -1.94 7.76
C ASN A 46 -1.33 -0.58 7.23
N PHE A 47 -1.53 -0.50 5.92
CA PHE A 47 -2.01 0.66 5.19
C PHE A 47 -3.28 0.29 4.44
N VAL A 48 -4.08 1.29 4.08
CA VAL A 48 -5.37 1.09 3.42
C VAL A 48 -5.44 1.96 2.18
N MET A 49 -6.06 1.41 1.14
CA MET A 49 -6.47 2.12 -0.06
C MET A 49 -7.92 1.77 -0.35
N ASP A 50 -8.78 2.77 -0.50
CA ASP A 50 -10.20 2.61 -0.79
C ASP A 50 -10.59 3.45 -2.00
N ILE A 51 -11.35 2.85 -2.90
CA ILE A 51 -11.87 3.50 -4.12
C ILE A 51 -13.39 3.27 -4.25
N SER A 52 -14.09 4.22 -4.85
CA SER A 52 -15.49 4.11 -5.25
C SER A 52 -15.67 4.54 -6.71
N LEU A 53 -16.86 4.30 -7.26
CA LEU A 53 -17.27 4.87 -8.55
C LEU A 53 -18.13 6.11 -8.28
N THR A 54 -17.88 7.22 -8.99
CA THR A 54 -18.77 8.39 -8.95
C THR A 54 -20.04 8.14 -9.78
N GLU A 55 -21.02 9.03 -9.64
CA GLU A 55 -22.23 9.01 -10.47
C GLU A 55 -21.94 9.19 -11.96
N ASP A 56 -20.84 9.88 -12.30
CA ASP A 56 -20.36 10.09 -13.66
C ASP A 56 -19.53 8.91 -14.20
N GLY A 57 -19.33 7.85 -13.40
CA GLY A 57 -18.55 6.67 -13.79
C GLY A 57 -17.04 6.81 -13.61
N GLU A 58 -16.56 7.84 -12.91
CA GLU A 58 -15.15 8.06 -12.62
C GLU A 58 -14.69 7.31 -11.36
N ILE A 59 -13.40 6.99 -11.28
CA ILE A 59 -12.82 6.41 -10.06
C ILE A 59 -12.60 7.53 -9.05
N ASN A 60 -13.27 7.43 -7.90
CA ASN A 60 -13.06 8.30 -6.76
C ASN A 60 -12.18 7.59 -5.72
N VAL A 61 -11.05 8.22 -5.37
CA VAL A 61 -10.14 7.71 -4.34
C VAL A 61 -10.61 8.24 -2.98
N LEU A 62 -11.18 7.37 -2.16
CA LEU A 62 -11.68 7.72 -0.82
C LEU A 62 -10.55 7.82 0.19
N ASN A 63 -9.59 6.90 0.10
CA ASN A 63 -8.42 6.85 0.96
C ASN A 63 -7.25 6.26 0.18
N ASP A 64 -6.06 6.84 0.32
CA ASP A 64 -4.86 6.34 -0.33
C ASP A 64 -3.64 6.53 0.58
N LEU A 65 -3.34 5.50 1.36
CA LEU A 65 -2.15 5.48 2.22
C LEU A 65 -0.91 4.93 1.51
N ARG A 66 -0.92 4.71 0.18
CA ARG A 66 0.30 4.31 -0.56
C ARG A 66 1.43 5.33 -0.43
N PRO A 67 1.19 6.66 -0.51
CA PRO A 67 2.25 7.65 -0.31
C PRO A 67 2.85 7.60 1.10
N GLN A 68 2.02 7.37 2.13
CA GLN A 68 2.49 7.21 3.50
C GLN A 68 3.33 5.92 3.64
N ALA A 69 2.87 4.82 3.08
CA ALA A 69 3.60 3.55 3.07
C ALA A 69 4.98 3.70 2.41
N ILE A 70 5.07 4.44 1.29
CA ILE A 70 6.34 4.74 0.63
C ILE A 70 7.22 5.59 1.53
N ARG A 71 6.69 6.65 2.13
CA ARG A 71 7.44 7.53 3.02
C ARG A 71 8.00 6.72 4.20
N THR A 72 7.16 5.99 4.92
CA THR A 72 7.56 5.17 6.07
C THR A 72 8.60 4.13 5.69
N TRP A 73 8.47 3.45 4.54
CA TRP A 73 9.51 2.53 4.06
C TRP A 73 10.82 3.25 3.72
N ASN A 74 10.73 4.34 2.97
CA ASN A 74 11.90 5.05 2.43
C ASN A 74 12.66 5.85 3.49
N THR A 75 11.98 6.32 4.54
CA THR A 75 12.59 7.01 5.69
C THR A 75 12.89 6.07 6.85
N ARG A 76 12.19 4.92 6.92
CA ARG A 76 12.27 3.94 8.02
C ARG A 76 11.81 4.56 9.35
N VAL A 77 10.78 5.41 9.30
CA VAL A 77 10.18 6.17 10.42
C VAL A 77 8.66 6.05 10.38
#